data_AF-A0A958HV25-F1
#
_entry.id   AF-A0A958HV25-F1
#
_cell.length_a   1.000
_cell.length_b   1.000
_cell.length_c   1.000
_cell.angle_alpha   90.00
_cell.angle_beta   90.00
_cell.angle_gamma   90.00
#
_symmetry.space_group_name_H-M   'P 1'
#
loop_
_entity.id
_entity.type
_entity.pdbx_description
1 polymer ?
#
loop_
_entity_poly.entity_id
_entity_poly.type
_entity_poly.pdbx_seq_one_letter_code
_entity_poly.pdbx_strand_id
1 'polypeptide(L)' 'MARSGIRYEEVQEAAETLLGRGLNPTIQRVRELLGTGSNTTISEHLKHWQQQLAESPKAVL' A
#
# COMPACT_ATOMS: atom_id res chain seq x y z
N MET A 1 -16.54 19.59 2.32
CA MET A 1 -15.98 18.40 2.98
C MET A 1 -15.46 17.46 1.90
N ALA A 2 -14.20 17.61 1.50
CA ALA A 2 -13.59 16.69 0.55
C ALA A 2 -13.35 15.38 1.31
N ARG A 3 -14.21 14.38 1.11
CA ARG A 3 -13.83 13.00 1.43
C ARG A 3 -12.83 12.59 0.36
N SER A 4 -11.62 13.10 0.47
CA SER A 4 -10.52 12.63 -0.36
C SER A 4 -10.39 11.15 -0.05
N GLY A 5 -10.73 10.31 -1.03
CA GLY A 5 -10.49 8.89 -0.93
C GLY A 5 -9.01 8.63 -0.67
N ILE A 6 -8.69 7.43 -0.19
CA ILE A 6 -7.30 7.01 -0.02
C ILE A 6 -6.55 7.18 -1.34
N ARG A 7 -5.37 7.79 -1.26
CA ARG A 7 -4.47 7.92 -2.41
C ARG A 7 -3.55 6.71 -2.51
N TYR A 8 -3.06 6.48 -3.72
CA TYR A 8 -2.05 5.47 -3.98
C TYR A 8 -0.78 5.67 -3.12
N GLU A 9 -0.31 6.90 -2.99
CA GLU A 9 0.89 7.24 -2.22
C GLU A 9 0.77 6.84 -0.75
N GLU A 10 -0.41 7.04 -0.15
CA GLU A 10 -0.68 6.65 1.24
C GLU A 10 -0.62 5.13 1.42
N VAL A 11 -1.15 4.37 0.45
CA VAL A 11 -1.09 2.89 0.46
C VAL A 11 0.33 2.40 0.25
N GLN A 12 1.09 3.04 -0.65
CA GLN A 12 2.50 2.72 -0.87
C GLN A 12 3.31 2.93 0.41
N GLU A 13 3.23 4.10 1.03
CA GLU A 13 3.99 4.42 2.24
C GLU A 13 3.63 3.49 3.40
N ALA A 14 2.34 3.16 3.55
CA ALA A 14 1.89 2.19 4.54
C ALA A 14 2.43 0.78 4.26
N ALA A 15 2.42 0.35 2.99
CA ALA A 15 2.90 -0.96 2.59
C ALA A 15 4.43 -1.08 2.74
N GLU A 16 5.19 -0.05 2.38
CA GLU A 16 6.64 0.05 2.59
C GLU A 16 6.99 0.06 4.08
N THR A 17 6.23 0.79 4.90
CA THR A 17 6.41 0.80 6.35
C THR A 17 6.22 -0.60 6.95
N LEU A 18 5.21 -1.34 6.47
CA LEU A 18 4.97 -2.72 6.90
C LEU A 18 6.10 -3.64 6.46
N LEU A 19 6.54 -3.56 5.20
CA LEU A 19 7.68 -4.34 4.70
C LEU A 19 8.97 -4.04 5.47
N GLY A 20 9.27 -2.77 5.75
CA GLY A 20 10.45 -2.36 6.53
C GLY A 20 10.44 -2.89 7.96
N ARG A 21 9.25 -3.18 8.51
CA ARG A 21 9.07 -3.85 9.81
C ARG A 21 9.15 -5.39 9.72
N GLY A 22 9.36 -5.95 8.52
CA GLY A 22 9.28 -7.40 8.28
C GLY A 22 7.85 -7.94 8.34
N LEU A 23 6.84 -7.07 8.24
CA LEU A 23 5.43 -7.43 8.25
C LEU A 23 4.89 -7.50 6.82
N ASN A 24 3.96 -8.42 6.58
CA ASN A 24 3.31 -8.53 5.28
C ASN A 24 2.28 -7.40 5.11
N PRO A 25 2.40 -6.53 4.07
CA PRO A 25 1.45 -5.46 3.80
C PRO A 25 0.13 -6.03 3.29
N THR A 26 -0.80 -6.31 4.21
CA THR A 26 -2.16 -6.77 3.89
C THR A 26 -3.14 -5.60 3.88
N ILE A 27 -4.25 -5.74 3.14
CA ILE A 27 -5.32 -4.72 3.06
C ILE A 27 -5.75 -4.25 4.45
N GLN A 28 -5.93 -5.18 5.38
CA GLN A 28 -6.32 -4.87 6.75
C GLN A 28 -5.25 -4.05 7.50
N ARG A 29 -3.97 -4.44 7.44
CA ARG A 29 -2.89 -3.70 8.12
C ARG A 29 -2.68 -2.32 7.53
N VAL A 30 -2.75 -2.21 6.20
CA VAL A 30 -2.68 -0.92 5.50
C VAL A 30 -3.86 -0.04 5.94
N ARG A 31 -5.08 -0.59 6.00
CA ARG A 31 -6.25 0.13 6.49
C ARG A 31 -6.12 0.56 7.95
N GLU A 32 -5.60 -0.31 8.81
CA GLU A 32 -5.33 0.01 10.22
C GLU A 32 -4.33 1.15 10.35
N LEU A 33 -3.30 1.18 9.50
CA LEU A 33 -2.28 2.23 9.50
C LEU A 33 -2.83 3.57 8.98
N LEU A 34 -3.69 3.52 7.95
CA LEU A 34 -4.30 4.70 7.34
C LEU A 34 -5.53 5.21 8.12
N GLY A 35 -6.16 4.37 8.94
CA GLY A 35 -7.32 4.71 9.76
C GLY A 35 -8.63 4.99 9.00
N THR A 36 -8.58 5.09 7.66
CA THR A 36 -9.72 5.43 6.80
C THR A 36 -9.71 4.62 5.50
N GLY A 37 -10.70 4.84 4.65
CA GLY A 37 -10.81 4.32 3.30
C GLY A 37 -11.39 2.92 3.14
N SER A 38 -11.80 2.64 1.90
CA SER A 38 -12.49 1.43 1.50
C SER A 38 -11.51 0.29 1.24
N ASN A 39 -11.86 -0.92 1.70
CA ASN A 39 -11.07 -2.13 1.44
C ASN A 39 -10.83 -2.34 -0.07
N THR A 40 -11.79 -1.99 -0.91
CA THR A 40 -11.69 -2.09 -2.37
C THR A 40 -10.60 -1.16 -2.91
N THR A 41 -10.64 0.13 -2.58
CA THR A 41 -9.63 1.12 -3.00
C THR A 41 -8.23 0.74 -2.51
N ILE A 42 -8.11 0.32 -1.25
CA ILE A 42 -6.83 -0.14 -0.70
C ILE A 42 -6.34 -1.37 -1.47
N SER A 43 -7.21 -2.32 -1.78
CA SER A 43 -6.83 -3.53 -2.52
C SER A 43 -6.31 -3.23 -3.92
N GLU A 44 -6.92 -2.28 -4.63
CA GLU A 44 -6.50 -1.85 -5.96
C GLU A 44 -5.11 -1.20 -5.91
N HIS A 45 -4.92 -0.23 -5.02
CA HIS A 45 -3.63 0.44 -4.86
C HIS A 45 -2.52 -0.50 -4.37
N LEU A 46 -2.83 -1.37 -3.41
CA LEU A 46 -1.88 -2.33 -2.86
C LEU A 46 -1.42 -3.33 -3.94
N LYS A 47 -2.35 -3.85 -4.74
CA LYS A 47 -2.03 -4.73 -5.86
C LYS A 47 -1.18 -4.01 -6.90
N HIS A 48 -1.52 -2.77 -7.24
CA HIS A 48 -0.75 -1.96 -8.17
C HIS A 48 0.69 -1.72 -7.67
N TRP A 49 0.85 -1.42 -6.38
CA TRP A 49 2.17 -1.28 -5.75
C TRP A 49 2.97 -2.59 -5.75
N GLN A 50 2.34 -3.72 -5.43
CA GLN A 50 2.99 -5.04 -5.51
C GLN A 50 3.45 -5.38 -6.93
N GLN A 51 2.65 -5.02 -7.94
CA GLN A 51 3.02 -5.19 -9.35
C GLN A 51 4.21 -4.31 -9.73
N GLN A 52 4.24 -3.05 -9.31
CA GLN A 52 5.39 -2.17 -9.54
C GLN A 52 6.66 -2.65 -8.85
N LEU A 53 6.56 -3.21 -7.64
CA LEU A 53 7.69 -3.84 -6.95
C LEU A 53 8.22 -5.07 -7.69
N ALA A 54 7.32 -5.89 -8.25
CA ALA A 54 7.70 -7.06 -9.03
C ALA A 54 8.31 -6.67 -10.40
N GLU A 55 7.80 -5.60 -11.02
CA GLU A 55 8.27 -5.08 -12.31
C GLU A 55 9.53 -4.21 -12.18
N SER A 56 9.78 -3.67 -10.99
CA SER A 56 11.04 -3.04 -10.63
C SER A 56 11.91 -4.03 -9.85
N PRO A 57 12.54 -5.03 -10.48
CA PRO A 57 13.69 -5.67 -9.88
C PRO A 57 14.74 -4.58 -9.83
N LYS A 58 14.81 -3.88 -8.69
CA LYS A 58 15.94 -3.02 -8.36
C LYS A 58 17.14 -3.94 -8.36
N ALA A 59 17.77 -4.00 -9.54
CA ALA A 59 19.13 -4.38 -9.81
C ALA A 59 19.76 -5.17 -8.66
N VAL A 60 19.68 -6.50 -8.75
CA VAL A 60 20.81 -7.31 -8.31
C VAL A 60 21.92 -7.01 -9.32
N LEU A 61 22.70 -5.97 -9.04
CA LEU A 61 24.00 -5.68 -9.65
C LEU A 61 25.08 -6.04 -8.64
#